data_AF-A0A811RWM7-F1
#
_entry.id   AF-A0A811RWM7-F1
#
_cell.length_a   1.000
_cell.length_b   1.000
_cell.length_c   1.000
_cell.angle_alpha   90.00
_cell.angle_beta   90.00
_cell.angle_gamma   90.00
#
_symmetry.space_group_name_H-M   'P 1'
#
loop_
_entity.id
_entity.type
_entity.pdbx_description
1 polymer ?
#
loop_
_entity_poly.entity_id
_entity_poly.type
_entity_poly.pdbx_seq_one_letter_code
_entity_poly.pdbx_strand_id
1 'polypeptide(L)'
;MPSRTAQAVPLALPMLLLLLVMSARAAEPEEQQREEAVDPEVTACRQQCARQRQFGAAERRHCLRQCDEYGRAKRREEQREEGAERERDRCLHECRAGPPKPGCERRCREAYERATRRRGDAGPRGLASVPARRVRGDKLEAAAA
;
A
#
# COMPACT_ATOMS: atom_id res chain seq x y z
N MET A 1 -33.83 -29.74 -58.02
CA MET A 1 -33.33 -30.38 -56.78
C MET A 1 -31.93 -29.85 -56.49
N PRO A 2 -31.76 -28.78 -55.69
CA PRO A 2 -30.42 -28.28 -55.35
C PRO A 2 -29.83 -29.05 -54.17
N SER A 3 -28.63 -29.57 -54.37
CA SER A 3 -27.85 -30.35 -53.41
C SER A 3 -27.41 -29.48 -52.22
N ARG A 4 -27.81 -29.88 -51.01
CA ARG A 4 -27.28 -29.32 -49.75
C ARG A 4 -25.84 -29.84 -49.55
N THR A 5 -24.85 -29.00 -49.79
CA THR A 5 -23.50 -29.23 -49.27
C THR A 5 -23.49 -28.86 -47.79
N ALA A 6 -23.40 -29.89 -46.94
CA ALA A 6 -23.11 -29.70 -45.52
C ALA A 6 -21.69 -29.17 -45.39
N GLN A 7 -21.55 -27.86 -45.13
CA GLN A 7 -20.26 -27.27 -44.84
C GLN A 7 -19.83 -27.72 -43.43
N ALA A 8 -18.86 -28.61 -43.37
CA ALA A 8 -18.10 -28.88 -42.16
C ALA A 8 -17.32 -27.60 -41.81
N VAL A 9 -17.86 -26.80 -40.89
CA VAL A 9 -17.16 -25.62 -40.39
C VAL A 9 -15.90 -26.12 -39.67
N PRO A 10 -14.68 -25.77 -40.13
CA PRO A 10 -13.47 -26.26 -39.53
C PRO A 10 -13.37 -25.71 -38.10
N LEU A 11 -13.52 -26.59 -37.11
CA LEU A 11 -13.38 -26.30 -35.67
C LEU A 11 -12.01 -25.70 -35.30
N ALA A 12 -11.04 -25.75 -36.21
CA ALA A 12 -9.74 -25.09 -36.07
C ALA A 12 -9.86 -23.56 -35.94
N LEU A 13 -10.82 -22.93 -36.62
CA LEU A 13 -10.97 -21.47 -36.62
C LEU A 13 -11.43 -20.92 -35.25
N PRO A 14 -12.51 -21.44 -34.61
CA PRO A 14 -12.90 -20.97 -33.28
C PRO A 14 -11.86 -21.31 -32.21
N MET A 15 -11.14 -22.43 -32.34
CA MET A 15 -10.06 -22.80 -31.42
C MET A 15 -8.86 -21.85 -31.53
N LEU A 16 -8.49 -21.44 -32.76
CA LEU A 16 -7.44 -20.44 -32.99
C LEU A 16 -7.83 -19.08 -32.40
N LEU A 17 -9.09 -18.67 -32.56
CA LEU A 17 -9.63 -17.44 -31.96
C LEU A 17 -9.59 -17.48 -30.43
N LEU A 18 -9.95 -18.61 -29.81
CA LEU A 18 -9.87 -18.81 -28.36
C LEU A 18 -8.42 -18.74 -27.86
N LEU A 19 -7.47 -19.36 -28.57
CA LEU A 19 -6.05 -19.29 -28.25
C LEU A 19 -5.50 -17.86 -28.35
N LEU A 20 -5.90 -17.10 -29.37
CA LEU A 20 -5.52 -15.69 -29.54
C LEU A 20 -6.09 -14.78 -28.44
N VAL A 21 -7.33 -15.03 -28.00
CA VAL A 21 -7.95 -14.26 -26.90
C VAL A 21 -7.30 -14.60 -25.56
N MET A 22 -6.89 -15.85 -25.34
CA MET A 22 -6.16 -16.25 -24.12
C MET A 22 -4.72 -15.75 -24.10
N SER A 23 -4.01 -15.71 -25.23
CA SER A 23 -2.66 -15.14 -25.29
C SER A 23 -2.65 -13.62 -25.13
N ALA A 24 -3.70 -12.93 -25.57
CA ALA A 24 -3.87 -11.49 -25.32
C ALA A 24 -4.04 -11.14 -23.83
N ARG A 25 -4.47 -12.08 -22.98
CA ARG A 25 -4.60 -11.90 -21.52
C ARG A 25 -3.30 -12.23 -20.76
N ALA A 26 -2.35 -12.91 -21.39
CA ALA A 26 -1.05 -13.26 -20.80
C ALA A 26 0.04 -12.23 -21.11
N ALA A 27 -0.22 -11.33 -22.06
CA ALA A 27 0.59 -10.17 -22.38
C ALA A 27 0.04 -8.90 -21.70
N GLU A 28 -0.44 -9.02 -20.45
CA GLU A 28 -0.50 -7.85 -19.59
C GLU A 28 0.95 -7.54 -19.23
N PRO A 29 1.49 -6.38 -19.62
CA PRO A 29 2.90 -6.08 -19.39
C PRO A 29 3.17 -6.07 -17.89
N GLU A 30 4.19 -6.81 -17.46
CA GLU A 30 4.81 -6.69 -16.12
C GLU A 30 5.33 -5.26 -15.81
N GLU A 31 5.05 -4.26 -16.64
CA GLU A 31 5.28 -2.85 -16.33
C GLU A 31 4.34 -2.30 -15.26
N GLN A 32 3.23 -2.96 -14.95
CA GLN A 32 2.31 -2.51 -13.90
C GLN A 32 2.70 -2.94 -12.48
N GLN A 33 3.79 -3.68 -12.31
CA GLN A 33 4.44 -3.85 -10.99
C GLN A 33 5.37 -2.69 -10.64
N ARG A 34 5.63 -1.78 -11.60
CA ARG A 34 6.38 -0.54 -11.37
C ARG A 34 5.48 0.70 -11.26
N GLU A 35 4.17 0.49 -11.20
CA GLU A 35 3.24 1.50 -10.69
C GLU A 35 3.42 1.53 -9.17
N GLU A 36 4.43 2.30 -8.74
CA GLU A 36 4.66 2.80 -7.38
C GLU A 36 3.63 2.27 -6.38
N ALA A 37 3.86 1.03 -5.89
CA ALA A 37 2.83 0.25 -5.21
C ALA A 37 2.23 1.10 -4.09
N VAL A 38 1.05 1.64 -4.36
CA VAL A 38 0.42 2.61 -3.46
C VAL A 38 0.15 1.86 -2.17
N ASP A 39 0.78 2.32 -1.09
CA ASP A 39 0.70 1.69 0.22
C ASP A 39 -0.74 1.22 0.50
N PRO A 40 -0.95 -0.09 0.73
CA PRO A 40 -2.29 -0.64 0.93
C PRO A 40 -3.04 0.05 2.07
N GLU A 41 -2.34 0.58 3.07
CA GLU A 41 -2.94 1.35 4.17
C GLU A 41 -3.48 2.71 3.71
N VAL A 42 -2.76 3.41 2.83
CA VAL A 42 -3.23 4.69 2.26
C VAL A 42 -4.45 4.44 1.38
N THR A 43 -4.42 3.36 0.60
CA THR A 43 -5.55 2.94 -0.24
C THR A 43 -6.77 2.61 0.61
N ALA A 44 -6.59 1.83 1.69
CA ALA A 44 -7.66 1.53 2.64
C ALA A 44 -8.21 2.80 3.32
N CYS A 45 -7.34 3.72 3.74
CA CYS A 45 -7.72 5.00 4.33
C CYS A 45 -8.63 5.81 3.39
N ARG A 46 -8.22 5.95 2.11
CA ARG A 46 -9.01 6.67 1.10
C ARG A 46 -10.36 6.01 0.86
N GLN A 47 -10.41 4.68 0.79
CA GLN A 47 -11.68 3.95 0.65
C GLN A 47 -12.61 4.17 1.84
N GLN A 48 -12.08 4.19 3.07
CA GLN A 48 -12.87 4.48 4.27
C GLN A 48 -13.44 5.91 4.24
N CYS A 49 -12.63 6.92 3.87
CA CYS A 49 -13.10 8.29 3.67
C CYS A 49 -14.21 8.39 2.63
N ALA A 50 -14.11 7.63 1.53
CA ALA A 50 -15.08 7.64 0.45
C ALA A 50 -16.42 6.98 0.83
N ARG A 51 -16.37 5.92 1.63
CA ARG A 51 -17.57 5.18 2.08
C ARG A 51 -18.35 5.92 3.17
N GLN A 52 -17.72 6.87 3.88
CA GLN A 52 -18.41 7.57 4.96
C GLN A 52 -19.50 8.54 4.45
N ARG A 53 -20.75 8.15 4.71
CA ARG A 53 -21.95 8.92 4.32
C ARG A 53 -22.18 10.15 5.19
N GLN A 54 -21.60 10.18 6.38
CA GLN A 54 -21.73 11.31 7.33
C GLN A 54 -20.82 12.50 6.99
N PHE A 55 -19.87 12.34 6.06
CA PHE A 55 -18.99 13.42 5.64
C PHE A 55 -19.64 14.24 4.53
N GLY A 56 -19.77 15.54 4.76
CA GLY A 56 -19.98 16.50 3.69
C GLY A 56 -18.74 16.61 2.80
N ALA A 57 -18.87 17.40 1.73
CA ALA A 57 -17.80 17.54 0.74
C ALA A 57 -16.51 18.12 1.34
N ALA A 58 -16.63 19.02 2.33
CA ALA A 58 -15.49 19.63 3.00
C ALA A 58 -14.75 18.63 3.90
N GLU A 59 -15.48 17.85 4.72
CA GLU A 59 -14.89 16.82 5.59
C GLU A 59 -14.24 15.72 4.77
N ARG A 60 -14.86 15.31 3.67
CA ARG A 60 -14.29 14.29 2.77
C ARG A 60 -12.96 14.74 2.18
N ARG A 61 -12.87 16.00 1.72
CA ARG A 61 -11.59 16.57 1.25
C ARG A 61 -10.53 16.61 2.34
N HIS A 62 -10.92 16.95 3.57
CA HIS A 62 -10.00 16.95 4.70
C HIS A 62 -9.48 15.54 5.01
N CYS A 63 -10.37 14.54 5.06
CA CYS A 63 -10.03 13.13 5.29
C CYS A 63 -9.01 12.62 4.26
N LEU A 64 -9.24 12.88 2.97
CA LEU A 64 -8.33 12.47 1.90
C LEU A 64 -6.95 13.12 2.02
N ARG A 65 -6.89 14.43 2.36
CA ARG A 65 -5.61 15.10 2.60
C ARG A 65 -4.81 14.48 3.75
N GLN A 66 -5.49 14.05 4.82
CA GLN A 66 -4.86 13.36 5.94
C GLN A 66 -4.31 11.99 5.53
N CYS A 67 -5.05 11.21 4.72
CA CYS A 67 -4.53 9.95 4.18
C CYS A 67 -3.26 10.17 3.32
N ASP A 68 -3.22 11.23 2.52
CA ASP A 68 -2.07 11.55 1.68
C ASP A 68 -0.86 11.99 2.51
N GLU A 69 -1.10 12.78 3.55
CA GLU A 69 -0.07 13.21 4.50
C GLU A 69 0.51 12.02 5.26
N TYR A 70 -0.34 11.12 5.74
CA TYR A 70 0.08 9.85 6.34
C TYR A 70 0.96 9.04 5.39
N GLY A 71 0.52 8.83 4.14
CA GLY A 71 1.30 8.09 3.15
C GLY A 71 2.66 8.72 2.86
N ARG A 72 2.73 10.05 2.77
CA ARG A 72 4.02 10.75 2.61
C ARG A 72 4.92 10.61 3.84
N ALA A 73 4.35 10.70 5.04
CA ALA A 73 5.10 10.56 6.28
C ALA A 73 5.69 9.14 6.40
N LYS A 74 4.87 8.12 6.16
CA LYS A 74 5.28 6.72 6.19
C LYS A 74 6.37 6.39 5.16
N ARG A 75 6.21 6.83 3.89
CA ARG A 75 7.28 6.65 2.88
C ARG A 75 8.60 7.31 3.27
N ARG A 76 8.57 8.50 3.88
CA ARG A 76 9.79 9.16 4.38
C ARG A 76 10.43 8.38 5.52
N GLU A 77 9.63 7.71 6.32
CA GLU A 77 10.08 6.87 7.42
C GLU A 77 10.73 5.58 6.91
N GLU A 78 10.07 4.87 6.00
CA GLU A 78 10.60 3.68 5.31
C GLU A 78 11.92 3.98 4.60
N GLN A 79 12.01 5.09 3.86
CA GLN A 79 13.26 5.50 3.18
C GLN A 79 14.40 5.77 4.16
N ARG A 80 14.11 6.26 5.37
CA ARG A 80 15.13 6.48 6.41
C ARG A 80 15.59 5.16 7.01
N GLU A 81 14.67 4.23 7.23
CA GLU A 81 14.99 2.90 7.77
C GLU A 81 15.82 2.09 6.76
N GLU A 82 15.39 2.08 5.50
CA GLU A 82 16.14 1.48 4.41
C GLU A 82 17.52 2.13 4.25
N GLY A 83 17.62 3.46 4.40
CA GLY A 83 18.90 4.18 4.43
C GLY A 83 19.82 3.71 5.56
N ALA A 84 19.29 3.59 6.78
CA ALA A 84 20.04 3.11 7.94
C ALA A 84 20.48 1.64 7.78
N GLU A 85 19.63 0.80 7.18
CA GLU A 85 19.95 -0.58 6.87
C GLU A 85 21.06 -0.69 5.82
N ARG A 86 20.98 0.08 4.72
CA ARG A 86 22.04 0.15 3.70
C ARG A 86 23.37 0.63 4.29
N GLU A 87 23.34 1.59 5.23
CA GLU A 87 24.54 2.06 5.93
C GLU A 87 25.13 0.97 6.84
N ARG A 88 24.29 0.25 7.58
CA ARG A 88 24.71 -0.92 8.39
C ARG A 88 25.38 -1.96 7.50
N ASP A 89 24.77 -2.30 6.38
CA ASP A 89 25.29 -3.34 5.48
C ASP A 89 26.60 -2.91 4.83
N ARG A 90 26.72 -1.64 4.45
CA ARG A 90 28.00 -1.05 4.01
C ARG A 90 29.07 -1.18 5.08
N CYS A 91 28.77 -0.81 6.33
CA CYS A 91 29.69 -0.91 7.46
C CYS A 91 30.15 -2.36 7.70
N LEU A 92 29.22 -3.32 7.65
CA LEU A 92 29.54 -4.74 7.79
C LEU A 92 30.40 -5.26 6.64
N HIS A 93 30.10 -4.82 5.40
CA HIS A 93 30.91 -5.17 4.24
C HIS A 93 32.34 -4.64 4.38
N GLU A 94 32.53 -3.38 4.78
CA GLU A 94 33.85 -2.79 5.03
C GLU A 94 34.61 -3.52 6.16
N CYS A 95 33.92 -3.92 7.24
CA CYS A 95 34.53 -4.71 8.31
C CYS A 95 35.04 -6.07 7.83
N ARG A 96 34.37 -6.70 6.86
CA ARG A 96 34.73 -8.02 6.31
C ARG A 96 35.80 -7.94 5.22
N ALA A 97 35.80 -6.86 4.44
CA ALA A 97 36.75 -6.66 3.35
C ALA A 97 38.15 -6.25 3.83
N GLY A 98 38.27 -5.70 5.04
CA GLY A 98 39.54 -5.25 5.61
C GLY A 98 40.27 -6.27 6.49
N PRO A 99 41.46 -5.91 7.03
CA PRO A 99 42.12 -6.69 8.07
C PRO A 99 41.18 -6.95 9.27
N PRO A 100 41.27 -8.11 9.92
CA PRO A 100 40.35 -8.48 11.00
C PRO A 100 40.48 -7.49 12.17
N LYS A 101 39.43 -6.69 12.38
CA LYS A 101 39.34 -5.73 13.49
C LYS A 101 38.40 -6.31 14.56
N PRO A 102 38.89 -6.66 15.76
CA PRO A 102 38.03 -7.20 16.82
C PRO A 102 36.90 -6.22 17.16
N GLY A 103 35.68 -6.75 17.21
CA GLY A 103 34.47 -5.98 17.53
C GLY A 103 33.99 -5.01 16.43
N CYS A 104 34.51 -5.07 15.20
CA CYS A 104 34.06 -4.20 14.10
C CYS A 104 32.57 -4.36 13.80
N GLU A 105 32.10 -5.59 13.59
CA GLU A 105 30.69 -5.86 13.33
C GLU A 105 29.78 -5.45 14.49
N ARG A 106 30.24 -5.63 15.73
CA ARG A 106 29.50 -5.21 16.93
C ARG A 106 29.28 -3.70 16.94
N ARG A 107 30.32 -2.91 16.62
CA ARG A 107 30.20 -1.45 16.51
C ARG A 107 29.23 -1.02 15.41
N CYS A 108 29.25 -1.68 14.25
CA CYS A 108 28.29 -1.40 13.17
C CYS A 108 26.84 -1.66 13.63
N ARG A 109 26.58 -2.80 14.30
CA ARG A 109 25.25 -3.13 14.83
C ARG A 109 24.80 -2.15 15.92
N GLU A 110 25.67 -1.83 16.88
CA GLU A 110 25.37 -0.85 17.94
C GLU A 110 25.08 0.55 17.38
N ALA A 111 25.76 0.96 16.30
CA ALA A 111 25.50 2.22 15.62
C ALA A 111 24.12 2.22 14.94
N TYR A 112 23.78 1.15 14.23
CA TYR A 112 22.45 0.97 13.64
C TYR A 112 21.34 0.96 14.70
N GLU A 113 21.53 0.22 15.79
CA GLU A 113 20.57 0.20 16.90
C GLU A 113 20.39 1.58 17.54
N ARG A 114 21.47 2.37 17.71
CA ARG A 114 21.36 3.74 18.22
C ARG A 114 20.60 4.67 17.26
N ALA A 115 20.78 4.49 15.96
CA ALA A 115 20.06 5.26 14.94
C ALA A 115 18.57 4.92 14.90
N THR A 116 18.20 3.65 15.12
CA THR A 116 16.82 3.17 15.05
C THR A 116 16.06 3.22 16.38
N ARG A 117 16.70 2.96 17.53
CA ARG A 117 16.04 2.95 18.86
C ARG A 117 15.45 4.28 19.29
N ARG A 118 16.00 5.42 18.87
CA ARG A 118 15.41 6.74 19.17
C ARG A 118 13.98 6.92 18.63
N ARG A 119 13.50 6.03 17.76
CA ARG A 119 12.12 5.99 17.26
C ARG A 119 11.13 5.29 18.19
N GLY A 120 11.55 4.27 18.95
CA GLY A 120 10.64 3.45 19.77
C GLY A 120 10.02 4.20 20.95
N ASP A 121 10.73 5.17 21.52
CA ASP A 121 10.27 5.96 22.67
C ASP A 121 9.52 7.24 22.29
N ALA A 122 9.60 7.65 21.02
CA ALA A 122 8.76 8.71 20.46
C ALA A 122 7.46 8.08 19.94
N GLY A 123 6.65 7.53 20.85
CA GLY A 123 5.29 7.08 20.53
C GLY A 123 4.52 8.17 19.76
N PRO A 124 3.48 7.80 18.98
CA PRO A 124 2.79 8.71 18.07
C PRO A 124 2.17 9.89 18.83
N ARG A 125 2.93 10.95 19.04
CA ARG A 125 2.45 12.22 19.52
C ARG A 125 1.78 12.91 18.35
N GLY A 126 0.47 12.70 18.19
CA GLY A 126 -0.35 13.67 17.46
C GLY A 126 -1.30 13.15 16.39
N LEU A 127 -1.62 11.85 16.33
CA LEU A 127 -2.93 11.49 15.79
C LEU A 127 -3.94 11.68 16.92
N ALA A 128 -4.34 12.94 17.09
CA ALA A 128 -5.53 13.30 17.84
C ALA A 128 -6.64 12.36 17.37
N SER A 129 -7.02 11.45 18.25
CA SER A 129 -8.24 10.67 18.19
C SER A 129 -9.35 11.57 17.67
N VAL A 130 -9.80 11.35 16.44
CA VAL A 130 -11.04 11.94 15.93
C VAL A 130 -12.09 11.63 16.98
N PRO A 131 -12.71 12.62 17.63
CA PRO A 131 -13.69 12.34 18.68
C PRO A 131 -14.84 11.57 18.04
N ALA A 132 -14.99 10.31 18.42
CA ALA A 132 -16.17 9.53 18.14
C ALA A 132 -17.35 10.26 18.82
N ARG A 133 -18.02 11.15 18.07
CA ARG A 133 -19.29 11.75 18.50
C ARG A 133 -20.27 10.60 18.68
N ARG A 134 -20.48 10.21 19.94
CA ARG A 134 -21.63 9.44 20.40
C ARG A 134 -22.87 10.19 19.94
N VAL A 135 -23.52 9.70 18.89
CA VAL A 135 -24.87 10.12 18.52
C VAL A 135 -25.77 9.61 19.64
N ARG A 136 -26.09 10.47 20.62
CA ARG A 136 -27.24 10.25 21.50
C ARG A 136 -28.47 10.35 20.60
N GLY A 137 -29.13 9.22 20.41
CA GLY A 137 -30.48 9.20 19.88
C GLY A 137 -31.41 9.74 20.96
N ASP A 138 -31.72 11.03 20.89
CA ASP A 138 -32.88 11.57 21.59
C ASP A 138 -34.14 11.05 20.87
N LYS A 139 -34.73 10.00 21.46
CA LYS A 139 -36.14 9.70 21.30
C LYS A 139 -36.92 10.88 21.87
N LEU A 140 -37.44 11.75 21.01
CA LEU A 140 -38.60 12.56 21.37
C LEU A 140 -39.84 11.69 21.13
N GLU A 141 -40.29 11.07 22.21
CA GLU A 141 -41.61 10.47 22.30
C GLU A 141 -42.69 11.52 22.05
N ALA A 142 -43.67 11.11 21.26
CA ALA A 142 -44.96 11.77 21.16
C ALA A 142 -45.64 11.82 22.53
N ALA A 143 -46.14 12.98 22.91
CA ALA A 143 -47.16 13.10 23.95
C ALA A 143 -48.34 13.88 23.35
N ALA A 144 -49.47 13.18 23.34
CA ALA A 144 -50.79 13.69 23.00
C ALA A 144 -51.28 14.69 24.06
N ALA A 145 -51.93 15.76 23.61
CA ALA A 145 -53.06 16.43 24.25
C ALA A 145 -53.75 17.30 23.20
#